data_AF-A0A5J4THA9-F1
#
_entry.id   AF-A0A5J4THA9-F1
#
_cell.length_a   1.000
_cell.length_b   1.000
_cell.length_c   1.000
_cell.angle_alpha   90.00
_cell.angle_beta   90.00
_cell.angle_gamma   90.00
#
_symmetry.space_group_name_H-M   'P 1'
#
loop_
_entity.id
_entity.type
_entity.pdbx_description
1 polymer ?
#
loop_
_entity_poly.entity_id
_entity_poly.type
_entity_poly.pdbx_seq_one_letter_code
_entity_poly.pdbx_strand_id
1 'polypeptide(L)'
;MQDTKAGRDIKNNVKEEDFEYFRDIVYKGQCWFCEVRFTNQNPPTLDRIDNSQGHSKNNVQLACSWCNVKRGNRDPFITKGLIQLKRYYLAKGLPMPLTDEDTYHKLRPNITGGLANAFHRFNVKDETHINKLKLEGQYVVSYDLDYVMTHNLYARL
;
A
#
# COMPACT_ATOMS: atom_id res chain seq x y z
N MET A 1 16.89 21.69 4.89
CA MET A 1 16.58 20.60 3.93
C MET A 1 16.23 19.32 4.70
N GLN A 2 15.40 18.43 4.12
CA GLN A 2 15.00 17.15 4.74
C GLN A 2 16.20 16.27 5.10
N ASP A 3 17.26 16.29 4.28
CA ASP A 3 18.47 15.47 4.46
C ASP A 3 19.28 15.92 5.67
N THR A 4 19.50 17.23 5.80
CA THR A 4 20.15 17.84 6.96
C THR A 4 19.43 17.52 8.27
N LYS A 5 18.09 17.58 8.27
CA LYS A 5 17.27 17.27 9.47
C LYS A 5 17.38 15.81 9.89
N ALA A 6 17.61 14.91 8.94
CA ALA A 6 17.76 13.47 9.19
C ALA A 6 19.23 13.03 9.31
N GLY A 7 20.19 13.96 9.35
CA GLY A 7 21.62 13.65 9.48
C GLY A 7 22.23 12.89 8.30
N ARG A 8 21.63 12.99 7.11
CA ARG A 8 22.08 12.27 5.91
C ARG A 8 23.19 13.04 5.19
N ASP A 9 24.10 12.31 4.54
CA ASP A 9 25.15 12.93 3.72
C ASP A 9 24.53 13.75 2.58
N ILE A 10 25.01 14.99 2.43
CA ILE A 10 24.55 15.96 1.44
C ILE A 10 25.64 16.32 0.42
N LYS A 11 26.87 15.78 0.56
CA LYS A 11 28.03 16.15 -0.26
C LYS A 11 27.77 15.97 -1.76
N ASN A 12 27.03 14.92 -2.10
CA ASN A 12 26.72 14.50 -3.47
C ASN A 12 25.23 14.65 -3.81
N ASN A 13 24.50 15.54 -3.11
CA ASN A 13 23.11 15.80 -3.45
C ASN A 13 22.98 16.35 -4.87
N VAL A 14 21.81 16.14 -5.49
CA VAL A 14 21.44 16.71 -6.80
C VAL A 14 21.67 18.22 -6.80
N LYS A 15 22.27 18.72 -7.88
CA LYS A 15 22.63 20.12 -8.07
C LYS A 15 21.98 20.70 -9.33
N GLU A 16 22.11 22.00 -9.50
CA GLU A 16 21.62 22.71 -10.69
C GLU A 16 22.25 22.20 -12.00
N GLU A 17 23.51 21.76 -11.96
CA GLU A 17 24.18 21.11 -13.10
C GLU A 17 23.50 19.82 -13.58
N ASP A 18 22.70 19.16 -12.73
CA ASP A 18 21.90 17.98 -13.10
C ASP A 18 20.55 18.33 -13.74
N PHE A 19 20.21 19.62 -13.86
CA PHE A 19 18.88 20.06 -14.32
C PHE A 19 18.49 19.46 -15.66
N GLU A 20 19.37 19.55 -16.66
CA GLU A 20 19.11 19.05 -18.02
C GLU A 20 18.83 17.54 -18.01
N TYR A 21 19.60 16.78 -17.22
CA TYR A 21 19.40 15.35 -17.04
C TYR A 21 18.02 15.04 -16.45
N PHE A 22 17.65 15.72 -15.36
CA PHE A 22 16.35 15.50 -14.71
C PHE A 22 15.17 15.97 -15.56
N ARG A 23 15.31 17.09 -16.28
CA ARG A 23 14.30 17.59 -17.23
C ARG A 23 13.99 16.54 -18.29
N ASP A 24 15.02 15.94 -18.90
CA ASP A 24 14.86 14.99 -19.99
C ASP A 24 14.20 13.68 -19.52
N ILE A 25 14.60 13.15 -18.36
CA ILE A 25 13.97 11.94 -17.81
C ILE A 25 12.55 12.21 -17.31
N VAL A 26 12.25 13.41 -16.81
CA VAL A 26 10.89 13.80 -16.43
C VAL A 26 9.98 13.89 -17.66
N TYR A 27 10.47 14.52 -18.73
CA TYR A 27 9.69 14.71 -19.96
C TYR A 27 9.31 13.38 -20.62
N LYS A 28 10.24 12.42 -20.65
CA LYS A 28 10.03 11.10 -21.27
C LYS A 28 9.49 10.04 -20.30
N GLY A 29 9.60 10.31 -19.01
CA GLY A 29 9.36 9.34 -17.95
C GLY A 29 7.94 9.36 -17.39
N GLN A 30 7.81 8.59 -16.32
CA GLN A 30 6.58 8.44 -15.56
C GLN A 30 6.92 8.16 -14.10
N CYS A 31 5.94 8.29 -13.22
CA CYS A 31 6.10 7.94 -11.82
C CYS A 31 6.42 6.44 -11.68
N TRP A 32 7.47 6.09 -10.94
CA TRP A 32 7.88 4.70 -10.71
C TRP A 32 6.82 3.87 -9.97
N PHE A 33 6.07 4.49 -9.06
CA PHE A 33 5.04 3.83 -8.25
C PHE A 33 3.75 3.59 -9.03
N CYS A 34 3.17 4.65 -9.61
CA CYS A 34 1.87 4.54 -10.25
C CYS A 34 1.97 4.27 -11.74
N GLU A 35 3.09 4.55 -12.40
CA GLU A 35 3.28 4.40 -13.86
C GLU A 35 2.40 5.34 -14.69
N VAL A 36 2.00 6.48 -14.12
CA VAL A 36 1.39 7.60 -14.88
C VAL A 36 2.45 8.64 -15.22
N ARG A 37 2.37 9.12 -16.47
CA ARG A 37 3.16 10.23 -16.98
C ARG A 37 2.93 11.49 -16.15
N PHE A 38 3.97 12.31 -16.05
CA PHE A 38 3.89 13.56 -15.32
C PHE A 38 3.06 14.59 -16.08
N THR A 39 2.27 15.36 -15.34
CA THR A 39 1.46 16.48 -15.84
C THR A 39 1.50 17.60 -14.81
N ASN A 40 0.93 18.77 -15.13
CA ASN A 40 0.86 19.88 -14.18
C ASN A 40 0.06 19.52 -12.92
N GLN A 41 -0.93 18.63 -13.03
CA GLN A 41 -1.73 18.11 -11.91
C GLN A 41 -1.06 16.94 -11.20
N ASN A 42 -0.08 16.31 -11.82
CA ASN A 42 0.70 15.19 -11.28
C ASN A 42 2.20 15.55 -11.32
N PRO A 43 2.65 16.53 -10.51
CA PRO A 43 4.00 17.05 -10.61
C PRO A 43 5.02 15.98 -10.22
N PRO A 44 6.16 15.92 -10.94
CA PRO A 44 7.26 15.02 -10.63
C PRO A 44 7.99 15.47 -9.36
N THR A 45 8.52 14.50 -8.64
CA THR A 45 9.39 14.66 -7.48
C THR A 45 10.51 13.61 -7.54
N LEU A 46 11.57 13.83 -6.77
CA LEU A 46 12.62 12.85 -6.57
C LEU A 46 12.34 12.07 -5.28
N ASP A 47 12.08 10.78 -5.42
CA ASP A 47 11.95 9.84 -4.30
C ASP A 47 13.27 9.11 -4.10
N ARG A 48 13.61 8.83 -2.84
CA ARG A 48 14.87 8.14 -2.51
C ARG A 48 14.70 6.65 -2.72
N ILE A 49 15.67 6.04 -3.38
CA ILE A 49 15.75 4.58 -3.52
C ILE A 49 16.07 3.97 -2.14
N ASP A 50 17.11 4.50 -1.48
CA ASP A 50 17.46 4.19 -0.11
C ASP A 50 17.20 5.41 0.80
N ASN A 51 16.27 5.24 1.75
CA ASN A 51 15.89 6.26 2.71
C ASN A 51 16.99 6.60 3.74
N SER A 52 17.99 5.74 3.90
CA SER A 52 19.15 6.00 4.76
C SER A 52 20.14 6.98 4.11
N GLN A 53 20.10 7.13 2.78
CA GLN A 53 21.01 7.96 2.00
C GLN A 53 20.37 9.30 1.58
N GLY A 54 21.23 10.27 1.22
CA GLY A 54 20.83 11.58 0.70
C GLY A 54 20.22 11.52 -0.71
N HIS A 55 19.76 12.65 -1.23
CA HIS A 55 19.26 12.76 -2.60
C HIS A 55 20.40 12.90 -3.60
N SER A 56 21.25 11.88 -3.72
CA SER A 56 22.26 11.84 -4.78
C SER A 56 21.66 11.41 -6.11
N LYS A 57 22.30 11.77 -7.23
CA LYS A 57 21.85 11.43 -8.59
C LYS A 57 21.59 9.93 -8.79
N ASN A 58 22.34 9.07 -8.10
CA ASN A 58 22.23 7.61 -8.18
C ASN A 58 21.29 6.99 -7.13
N ASN A 59 20.81 7.78 -6.16
CA ASN A 59 19.92 7.31 -5.09
C ASN A 59 18.49 7.88 -5.23
N VAL A 60 18.13 8.40 -6.41
CA VAL A 60 16.80 8.97 -6.65
C VAL A 60 16.11 8.31 -7.82
N GLN A 61 14.79 8.21 -7.70
CA GLN A 61 13.88 7.77 -8.75
C GLN A 61 12.72 8.75 -8.90
N LEU A 62 12.10 8.80 -10.08
CA LEU A 62 10.98 9.70 -10.32
C LEU A 62 9.70 9.17 -9.65
N ALA A 63 9.07 10.01 -8.85
CA ALA A 63 7.78 9.72 -8.23
C ALA A 63 6.89 10.95 -8.33
N CYS A 64 5.57 10.79 -8.49
CA CYS A 64 4.69 11.94 -8.34
C CYS A 64 4.50 12.28 -6.86
N SER A 65 4.18 13.54 -6.58
CA SER A 65 4.02 14.05 -5.21
C SER A 65 3.14 13.14 -4.32
N TRP A 66 1.98 12.73 -4.83
CA TRP A 66 1.07 11.84 -4.09
C TRP A 66 1.70 10.48 -3.77
N CYS A 67 2.39 9.86 -4.74
CA CYS A 67 3.03 8.56 -4.52
C CYS A 67 4.21 8.67 -3.55
N ASN A 68 5.00 9.74 -3.63
CA ASN A 68 6.14 9.99 -2.74
C ASN A 68 5.66 10.16 -1.28
N VAL A 69 4.59 10.92 -1.06
CA VAL A 69 3.95 11.04 0.27
C VAL A 69 3.40 9.70 0.75
N LYS A 70 2.73 8.94 -0.13
CA LYS A 70 2.23 7.59 0.21
C LYS A 70 3.38 6.62 0.51
N ARG A 71 4.52 6.76 -0.16
CA ARG A 71 5.74 5.97 0.09
C ARG A 71 6.32 6.25 1.47
N GLY A 72 6.59 7.52 1.79
CA GLY A 72 7.25 7.89 3.06
C GLY A 72 8.42 6.97 3.39
N ASN A 73 8.46 6.45 4.63
CA ASN A 73 9.52 5.52 5.09
C ASN A 73 9.16 4.03 4.99
N ARG A 74 8.06 3.65 4.33
CA ARG A 74 7.60 2.23 4.18
C ARG A 74 8.54 1.36 3.33
N ASP A 75 8.09 0.28 2.75
CA ASP A 75 8.83 -0.46 1.71
C ASP A 75 8.41 0.03 0.30
N PRO A 76 9.33 0.21 -0.67
CA PRO A 76 8.99 0.77 -1.97
C PRO A 76 8.17 -0.19 -2.84
N PHE A 77 8.46 -1.49 -2.79
CA PHE A 77 7.79 -2.49 -3.60
C PHE A 77 6.39 -2.79 -3.06
N ILE A 78 6.23 -2.89 -1.73
CA ILE A 78 4.91 -3.02 -1.10
C ILE A 78 4.07 -1.78 -1.42
N THR A 79 4.63 -0.58 -1.29
CA THR A 79 3.91 0.66 -1.61
C THR A 79 3.48 0.69 -3.08
N LYS A 80 4.39 0.34 -4.00
CA LYS A 80 4.10 0.27 -5.44
C LYS A 80 2.95 -0.70 -5.72
N GLY A 81 3.01 -1.91 -5.16
CA GLY A 81 1.96 -2.92 -5.30
C GLY A 81 0.60 -2.41 -4.85
N LEU A 82 0.51 -1.81 -3.66
CA LEU A 82 -0.75 -1.25 -3.14
C LEU A 82 -1.30 -0.11 -4.00
N ILE A 83 -0.43 0.77 -4.52
CA ILE A 83 -0.84 1.87 -5.40
C ILE A 83 -1.40 1.33 -6.72
N GLN A 84 -0.70 0.38 -7.34
CA GLN A 84 -1.12 -0.21 -8.62
C GLN A 84 -2.40 -1.01 -8.46
N LEU A 85 -2.52 -1.78 -7.38
CA LEU A 85 -3.72 -2.54 -7.05
C LEU A 85 -4.92 -1.60 -6.85
N LYS A 86 -4.77 -0.54 -6.06
CA LYS A 86 -5.81 0.49 -5.89
C LYS A 86 -6.28 1.06 -7.24
N ARG A 87 -5.34 1.34 -8.14
CA ARG A 87 -5.67 1.84 -9.48
C ARG A 87 -6.40 0.82 -10.33
N TYR A 88 -6.01 -0.45 -10.26
CA TYR A 88 -6.69 -1.53 -10.95
C TYR A 88 -8.15 -1.66 -10.49
N TYR A 89 -8.40 -1.66 -9.17
CA TYR A 89 -9.75 -1.68 -8.61
C TYR A 89 -10.61 -0.53 -9.13
N LEU A 90 -10.09 0.71 -9.08
CA LEU A 90 -10.78 1.89 -9.59
C LEU A 90 -11.09 1.78 -11.09
N ALA A 91 -10.12 1.33 -11.90
CA ALA A 91 -10.29 1.19 -13.33
C ALA A 91 -11.31 0.10 -13.73
N LYS A 92 -11.51 -0.90 -12.87
CA LYS A 92 -12.46 -1.99 -13.08
C LYS A 92 -13.79 -1.80 -12.36
N GLY A 93 -13.97 -0.69 -11.62
CA GLY A 93 -15.17 -0.47 -10.82
C GLY A 93 -15.35 -1.52 -9.72
N LEU A 94 -14.27 -2.15 -9.27
CA LEU A 94 -14.31 -3.20 -8.26
C LEU A 94 -14.28 -2.58 -6.84
N PRO A 95 -14.94 -3.22 -5.86
CA PRO A 95 -14.85 -2.77 -4.47
C PRO A 95 -13.39 -2.84 -4.00
N MET A 96 -12.90 -1.73 -3.46
CA MET A 96 -11.50 -1.59 -3.03
C MET A 96 -11.30 -2.23 -1.65
N PRO A 97 -10.22 -2.98 -1.40
CA PRO A 97 -9.88 -3.43 -0.06
C PRO A 97 -9.59 -2.23 0.85
N LEU A 98 -10.04 -2.30 2.11
CA LEU A 98 -9.75 -1.30 3.12
C LEU A 98 -8.26 -1.37 3.49
N THR A 99 -7.45 -0.50 2.89
CA THR A 99 -5.99 -0.49 3.10
C THR A 99 -5.53 0.25 4.37
N ASP A 100 -6.47 0.81 5.13
CA ASP A 100 -6.22 1.62 6.31
C ASP A 100 -6.91 0.98 7.52
N GLU A 101 -6.11 0.62 8.52
CA GLU A 101 -6.54 -0.16 9.69
C GLU A 101 -7.53 0.63 10.56
N ASP A 102 -7.27 1.91 10.78
CA ASP A 102 -8.17 2.79 11.54
C ASP A 102 -9.53 2.94 10.83
N THR A 103 -9.52 3.15 9.52
CA THR A 103 -10.74 3.22 8.72
C THR A 103 -11.48 1.88 8.74
N TYR A 104 -10.75 0.76 8.68
CA TYR A 104 -11.34 -0.56 8.85
C TYR A 104 -12.04 -0.71 10.21
N HIS A 105 -11.37 -0.39 11.31
CA HIS A 105 -11.96 -0.48 12.65
C HIS A 105 -13.17 0.44 12.86
N LYS A 106 -13.20 1.59 12.19
CA LYS A 106 -14.35 2.52 12.22
C LYS A 106 -15.54 2.01 11.41
N LEU A 107 -15.28 1.37 10.26
CA LEU A 107 -16.33 0.87 9.38
C LEU A 107 -16.86 -0.50 9.84
N ARG A 108 -16.00 -1.33 10.45
CA ARG A 108 -16.32 -2.71 10.89
C ARG A 108 -17.62 -2.84 11.70
N PRO A 109 -17.93 -1.99 12.69
CA PRO A 109 -19.16 -2.12 13.48
C PRO A 109 -20.44 -2.00 12.64
N ASN A 110 -20.36 -1.35 11.48
CA ASN A 110 -21.49 -1.11 10.57
C ASN A 110 -21.54 -2.09 9.39
N ILE A 111 -20.57 -3.01 9.28
CA ILE A 111 -20.57 -4.08 8.28
C ILE A 111 -21.35 -5.26 8.87
N THR A 112 -22.66 -5.32 8.60
CA THR A 112 -23.55 -6.36 9.10
C THR A 112 -23.95 -7.36 7.98
N GLY A 113 -23.31 -8.54 7.96
CA GLY A 113 -23.85 -9.76 7.33
C GLY A 113 -23.17 -10.33 6.08
N GLY A 114 -23.16 -11.68 5.98
CA GLY A 114 -22.94 -12.45 4.74
C GLY A 114 -21.51 -12.89 4.40
N LEU A 115 -21.32 -13.43 3.18
CA LEU A 115 -20.07 -13.97 2.58
C LEU A 115 -18.81 -13.13 2.83
N ALA A 116 -18.94 -11.81 3.02
CA ALA A 116 -17.85 -10.91 3.40
C ALA A 116 -17.16 -11.33 4.72
N ASN A 117 -17.88 -11.90 5.69
CA ASN A 117 -17.30 -12.42 6.93
C ASN A 117 -16.43 -13.67 6.73
N ALA A 118 -16.53 -14.38 5.60
CA ALA A 118 -15.65 -15.52 5.31
C ALA A 118 -14.27 -15.07 4.79
N PHE A 119 -14.22 -13.99 4.02
CA PHE A 119 -12.99 -13.50 3.37
C PHE A 119 -12.22 -12.45 4.19
N HIS A 120 -12.78 -11.92 5.29
CA HIS A 120 -12.16 -10.91 6.15
C HIS A 120 -11.81 -11.41 7.56
N ARG A 121 -11.53 -12.71 7.72
CA ARG A 121 -11.23 -13.28 9.05
C ARG A 121 -9.79 -13.01 9.46
N PHE A 122 -9.64 -12.36 10.60
CA PHE A 122 -8.43 -12.40 11.41
C PHE A 122 -8.52 -13.64 12.29
N ASN A 123 -7.71 -14.66 12.00
CA ASN A 123 -7.66 -15.87 12.80
C ASN A 123 -6.41 -15.84 13.69
N VAL A 124 -6.62 -15.95 14.99
CA VAL A 124 -5.55 -16.05 15.99
C VAL A 124 -5.25 -17.52 16.26
N LYS A 125 -3.97 -17.85 16.21
CA LYS A 125 -3.43 -19.17 16.50
C LYS A 125 -3.83 -19.59 17.91
N ASP A 126 -4.26 -20.85 18.04
CA ASP A 126 -4.65 -21.51 19.29
C ASP A 126 -5.88 -20.88 20.01
N GLU A 127 -6.47 -19.82 19.44
CA GLU A 127 -7.66 -19.15 20.00
C GLU A 127 -8.89 -19.28 19.07
N THR A 128 -8.69 -19.22 17.75
CA THR A 128 -9.81 -19.22 16.80
C THR A 128 -10.19 -20.64 16.38
N HIS A 129 -11.45 -21.02 16.59
CA HIS A 129 -12.01 -22.31 16.17
C HIS A 129 -12.41 -22.33 14.68
N ILE A 130 -12.22 -23.48 14.03
CA ILE A 130 -12.65 -23.70 12.66
C ILE A 130 -14.16 -23.90 12.66
N ASN A 131 -14.88 -23.04 11.93
CA ASN A 131 -16.33 -23.07 11.83
C ASN A 131 -16.80 -23.84 10.58
N LYS A 132 -17.92 -24.56 10.71
CA LYS A 132 -18.70 -25.08 9.58
C LYS A 132 -20.13 -24.54 9.60
N LEU A 133 -20.74 -24.51 8.43
CA LEU A 133 -22.15 -24.17 8.25
C LEU A 133 -22.95 -25.45 8.01
N LYS A 134 -24.09 -25.58 8.68
CA LYS A 134 -25.09 -26.61 8.38
C LYS A 134 -26.45 -25.96 8.15
N LEU A 135 -27.27 -26.61 7.32
CA LEU A 135 -28.66 -26.22 7.13
C LEU A 135 -29.51 -26.98 8.16
N GLU A 136 -30.21 -26.24 9.01
CA GLU A 136 -31.18 -26.79 9.97
C GLU A 136 -32.56 -26.18 9.69
N GLY A 137 -33.44 -27.00 9.11
CA GLY A 137 -34.73 -26.53 8.63
C GLY A 137 -34.58 -25.48 7.52
N GLN A 138 -35.05 -24.26 7.79
CA GLN A 138 -34.94 -23.11 6.87
C GLN A 138 -33.77 -22.17 7.22
N TYR A 139 -32.95 -22.49 8.22
CA TYR A 139 -31.88 -21.63 8.71
C TYR A 139 -30.50 -22.21 8.43
N VAL A 140 -29.53 -21.34 8.14
CA VAL A 140 -28.11 -21.70 8.07
C VAL A 140 -27.48 -21.39 9.43
N VAL A 141 -26.98 -22.42 10.10
CA VAL A 141 -26.39 -22.33 11.44
C VAL A 141 -24.88 -22.54 11.34
N SER A 142 -24.10 -21.62 11.93
CA SER A 142 -22.64 -21.77 12.10
C SER A 142 -22.36 -22.48 13.40
N TYR A 143 -21.44 -23.44 13.38
CA TYR A 143 -20.97 -24.14 14.57
C TYR A 143 -19.46 -24.35 14.53
N ASP A 144 -18.83 -24.28 15.70
CA ASP A 144 -17.40 -24.52 15.88
C ASP A 144 -17.10 -26.02 15.84
N LEU A 145 -15.96 -26.37 15.27
CA LEU A 145 -15.34 -27.68 15.41
C LEU A 145 -14.32 -27.65 16.55
N ASP A 146 -13.95 -28.83 17.05
CA ASP A 146 -12.89 -28.99 18.06
C ASP A 146 -11.49 -28.63 17.53
N TYR A 147 -11.39 -28.36 16.22
CA TYR A 147 -10.14 -27.95 15.59
C TYR A 147 -9.95 -26.44 15.73
N VAL A 148 -8.78 -26.06 16.28
CA VAL A 148 -8.33 -24.67 16.39
C VAL A 148 -7.32 -24.34 15.29
N MET A 149 -7.29 -23.08 14.89
CA MET A 149 -6.35 -22.57 13.91
C MET A 149 -4.92 -22.68 14.45
N THR A 150 -4.06 -23.39 13.72
CA THR A 150 -2.67 -23.66 14.14
C THR A 150 -1.70 -22.55 13.73
N HIS A 151 -2.15 -21.61 12.91
CA HIS A 151 -1.35 -20.51 12.38
C HIS A 151 -2.19 -19.23 12.41
N ASN A 152 -1.53 -18.11 12.71
CA ASN A 152 -2.14 -16.81 12.52
C ASN A 152 -2.42 -16.63 11.04
N LEU A 153 -3.70 -16.55 10.68
CA LEU A 153 -4.10 -16.38 9.30
C LEU A 153 -4.62 -14.96 9.13
N TYR A 154 -3.75 -14.14 8.56
CA TYR A 154 -4.07 -12.80 8.09
C TYR A 154 -4.57 -12.96 6.66
N ALA A 155 -5.89 -13.07 6.47
CA ALA A 155 -6.47 -12.90 5.15
C ALA A 155 -6.35 -11.42 4.76
N ARG A 156 -5.18 -11.07 4.24
CA ARG A 156 -4.85 -9.75 3.71
C ARG A 156 -5.30 -9.76 2.24
N LEU A 157 -6.38 -9.03 1.94
CA LEU A 157 -6.61 -8.54 0.58
C LEU A 157 -6.02 -7.13 0.49
#